data_AF-A0A445MXX1-F1
#
_entry.id   AF-A0A445MXX1-F1
#
_cell.length_a   1.000
_cell.length_b   1.000
_cell.length_c   1.000
_cell.angle_alpha   90.00
_cell.angle_beta   90.00
_cell.angle_gamma   90.00
#
_symmetry.space_group_name_H-M   'P 1'
#
loop_
_entity.id
_entity.type
_entity.pdbx_description
1 polymer ?
#
loop_
_entity_poly.entity_id
_entity_poly.type
_entity_poly.pdbx_seq_one_letter_code
_entity_poly.pdbx_strand_id
1 'polypeptide(L)'
;MEAKTTTTYSMWSLFRNCRKACEWRYIQELVPLERDHNLAFGTVIHKCLEIWHGGRDLGLVLDFIDRTYPNRAQEEDQKREWHLAAAMMKGYAACYASEEFDVVALEKTFEGSIVNPATGASSRSFVLAGKVDGVVRIGDEHFLLEHKTASQVDADYLERLWTDFQIVLYSRYVEQTLGIRIAGVLYNILVKARLQQGRGETEAEFEARRADLIAKSKTGKSSAKRRLPESDDEFQARLAAKYTEPGMFHREMLYLSRDRFETLQSELWELTQAFLDARRRGVFYQNTAFCFHYRRSCAYFPLCRADGSTNVIENFYRKVPPHEELRDETSFEEASAF
;
A
#
# COMPACT_ATOMS: atom_id res chain seq x y z
N MET A 1 0.92 -32.58 18.30
CA MET A 1 1.14 -31.13 18.51
C MET A 1 0.29 -30.44 17.47
N GLU A 2 -0.72 -29.65 17.87
CA GLU A 2 -1.46 -28.83 16.90
C GLU A 2 -0.48 -27.90 16.17
N ALA A 3 -0.69 -27.71 14.87
CA ALA A 3 0.06 -26.73 14.09
C ALA A 3 -0.21 -25.33 14.66
N LYS A 4 0.85 -24.53 14.83
CA LYS A 4 0.71 -23.14 15.24
C LYS A 4 0.02 -22.36 14.12
N THR A 5 -0.89 -21.47 14.47
CA THR A 5 -1.53 -20.57 13.51
C THR A 5 -0.58 -19.43 13.16
N THR A 6 -0.33 -19.20 11.87
CA THR A 6 0.43 -18.04 11.40
C THR A 6 -0.37 -16.77 11.63
N THR A 7 0.32 -15.71 12.02
CA THR A 7 -0.25 -14.37 12.22
C THR A 7 0.67 -13.34 11.59
N THR A 8 0.13 -12.21 11.17
CA THR A 8 0.89 -11.10 10.56
C THR A 8 0.57 -9.79 11.27
N TYR A 9 1.38 -8.75 11.04
CA TYR A 9 1.09 -7.42 11.60
C TYR A 9 -0.29 -6.90 11.16
N SER A 10 -0.66 -7.10 9.90
CA SER A 10 -1.96 -6.69 9.35
C SER A 10 -3.12 -7.33 10.11
N MET A 11 -2.99 -8.59 10.54
CA MET A 11 -3.96 -9.28 11.39
C MET A 11 -4.06 -8.62 12.77
N TRP A 12 -2.93 -8.41 13.44
CA TRP A 12 -2.93 -7.80 14.79
C TRP A 12 -3.42 -6.36 14.78
N SER A 13 -3.06 -5.59 13.76
CA SER A 13 -3.58 -4.24 13.53
C SER A 13 -5.09 -4.24 13.32
N LEU A 14 -5.62 -5.16 12.50
CA LEU A 14 -7.07 -5.28 12.31
C LEU A 14 -7.79 -5.70 13.59
N PHE A 15 -7.22 -6.63 14.37
CA PHE A 15 -7.79 -7.05 15.66
C PHE A 15 -7.82 -5.90 16.69
N ARG A 16 -6.75 -5.10 16.77
CA ARG A 16 -6.69 -3.89 17.59
C ARG A 16 -7.76 -2.87 17.21
N ASN A 17 -7.91 -2.64 15.90
CA ASN A 17 -8.82 -1.63 15.38
C ASN A 17 -10.28 -2.07 15.48
N CYS A 18 -10.61 -3.30 15.06
CA CYS A 18 -11.95 -3.86 15.13
C CYS A 18 -11.91 -5.39 15.14
N ARG A 19 -12.21 -6.00 16.30
CA ARG A 19 -12.23 -7.46 16.45
C ARG A 19 -13.17 -8.14 15.45
N LYS A 20 -14.35 -7.56 15.20
CA LYS A 20 -15.31 -8.08 14.22
C LYS A 20 -14.76 -8.10 12.79
N ALA A 21 -14.02 -7.06 12.39
CA ALA A 21 -13.38 -7.05 11.08
C ALA A 21 -12.26 -8.11 11.00
N CYS A 22 -11.51 -8.31 12.09
CA CYS A 22 -10.51 -9.38 12.16
C CYS A 22 -11.13 -10.77 12.04
N GLU A 23 -12.28 -11.01 12.68
CA GLU A 23 -13.03 -12.26 12.53
C GLU A 23 -13.44 -12.48 11.07
N TRP A 24 -14.02 -11.46 10.42
CA TRP A 24 -14.40 -11.57 9.02
C TRP A 24 -13.22 -11.88 8.10
N ARG A 25 -12.09 -11.18 8.25
CA ARG A 25 -10.92 -11.39 7.37
C ARG A 25 -10.18 -12.70 7.66
N TYR A 26 -9.87 -12.99 8.92
CA TYR A 26 -8.87 -14.02 9.29
C TYR A 26 -9.47 -15.30 9.85
N ILE A 27 -10.75 -15.31 10.25
CA ILE A 27 -11.44 -16.52 10.72
C ILE A 27 -12.44 -16.99 9.67
N GLN A 28 -13.21 -16.07 9.09
CA GLN A 28 -14.21 -16.37 8.05
C GLN A 28 -13.63 -16.26 6.62
N GLU A 29 -12.39 -15.78 6.50
CA GLU A 29 -11.64 -15.71 5.23
C GLU A 29 -12.31 -14.85 4.17
N LEU A 30 -13.09 -13.84 4.56
CA LEU A 30 -13.83 -12.99 3.64
C LEU A 30 -12.99 -11.81 3.16
N VAL A 31 -12.92 -11.62 1.85
CA VAL A 31 -12.31 -10.46 1.18
C VAL A 31 -13.34 -9.82 0.26
N PRO A 32 -13.51 -8.48 0.25
CA PRO A 32 -14.41 -7.81 -0.68
C PRO A 32 -14.04 -8.09 -2.15
N LEU A 33 -15.04 -8.13 -3.02
CA LEU A 33 -14.84 -8.23 -4.47
C LEU A 33 -14.28 -6.92 -5.05
N GLU A 34 -14.76 -5.78 -4.55
CA GLU A 34 -14.25 -4.46 -4.93
C GLU A 34 -12.88 -4.22 -4.28
N ARG A 35 -11.87 -3.90 -5.10
CA ARG A 35 -10.51 -3.58 -4.63
C ARG A 35 -10.41 -2.09 -4.32
N ASP A 36 -9.72 -1.73 -3.23
CA ASP A 36 -9.35 -0.33 -3.02
C ASP A 36 -8.26 0.06 -4.04
N HIS A 37 -8.64 0.87 -5.03
CA HIS A 37 -7.74 1.36 -6.07
C HIS A 37 -6.45 1.98 -5.52
N ASN A 38 -6.48 2.62 -4.34
CA ASN A 38 -5.27 3.18 -3.75
C ASN A 38 -4.27 2.11 -3.30
N LEU A 39 -4.77 0.99 -2.78
CA LEU A 39 -3.93 -0.15 -2.37
C LEU A 39 -3.41 -0.90 -3.59
N ALA A 40 -4.24 -1.03 -4.63
CA ALA A 40 -3.83 -1.63 -5.90
C ALA A 40 -2.66 -0.87 -6.52
N PHE A 41 -2.77 0.46 -6.67
CA PHE A 41 -1.68 1.29 -7.20
C PHE A 41 -0.41 1.20 -6.34
N GLY A 42 -0.54 1.22 -5.02
CA GLY A 42 0.60 1.07 -4.10
C GLY A 42 1.36 -0.24 -4.34
N THR A 43 0.64 -1.35 -4.51
CA THR A 43 1.21 -2.68 -4.79
C THR A 43 2.04 -2.67 -6.08
N VAL A 44 1.52 -2.04 -7.14
CA VAL A 44 2.25 -1.90 -8.42
C VAL A 44 3.55 -1.13 -8.22
N ILE A 45 3.53 -0.03 -7.47
CA ILE A 45 4.73 0.76 -7.20
C ILE A 45 5.74 0.01 -6.33
N HIS A 46 5.32 -0.77 -5.33
CA HIS A 46 6.24 -1.61 -4.54
C HIS A 46 6.96 -2.61 -5.46
N LYS A 47 6.23 -3.26 -6.37
CA LYS A 47 6.84 -4.18 -7.34
C LYS A 47 7.80 -3.47 -8.30
N CYS A 48 7.46 -2.27 -8.76
CA CYS A 48 8.35 -1.45 -9.56
C CYS A 48 9.65 -1.13 -8.81
N LEU A 49 9.56 -0.80 -7.51
CA LEU A 49 10.70 -0.48 -6.67
C LEU A 49 11.55 -1.71 -6.37
N GLU A 50 10.95 -2.89 -6.18
CA GLU A 50 11.68 -4.16 -6.07
C GLU A 50 12.53 -4.43 -7.33
N ILE A 51 11.92 -4.34 -8.52
CA ILE A 51 12.62 -4.51 -9.80
C ILE A 51 13.75 -3.48 -9.94
N TRP A 52 13.47 -2.22 -9.62
CA TRP A 52 14.43 -1.14 -9.65
C TRP A 52 15.60 -1.36 -8.69
N HIS A 53 15.33 -1.72 -7.44
CA HIS A 53 16.37 -1.93 -6.44
C HIS A 53 17.18 -3.21 -6.70
N GLY A 54 16.60 -4.21 -7.37
CA GLY A 54 17.28 -5.45 -7.73
C GLY A 54 18.28 -5.32 -8.89
N GLY A 55 18.03 -4.45 -9.87
CA GLY A 55 18.86 -4.38 -11.08
C GLY A 55 19.11 -2.98 -11.66
N ARG A 56 18.45 -1.94 -11.15
CA ARG A 56 18.51 -0.55 -11.66
C ARG A 56 18.15 -0.41 -13.14
N ASP A 57 17.33 -1.34 -13.63
CA ASP A 57 16.88 -1.35 -15.01
C ASP A 57 15.50 -0.71 -15.11
N LEU A 58 15.47 0.55 -15.55
CA LEU A 58 14.22 1.26 -15.78
C LEU A 58 13.39 0.62 -16.91
N GLY A 59 14.03 -0.05 -17.88
CA GLY A 59 13.34 -0.78 -18.94
C GLY A 59 12.47 -1.91 -18.38
N LEU A 60 13.03 -2.75 -17.50
CA LEU A 60 12.27 -3.82 -16.83
C LEU A 60 11.11 -3.29 -15.99
N VAL A 61 11.28 -2.13 -15.33
CA VAL A 61 10.22 -1.48 -14.57
C VAL A 61 9.08 -1.02 -15.50
N LEU A 62 9.42 -0.38 -16.62
CA LEU A 62 8.42 0.10 -17.58
C LEU A 62 7.68 -1.06 -18.27
N ASP A 63 8.39 -2.14 -18.61
CA ASP A 63 7.78 -3.36 -19.16
C ASP A 63 6.78 -4.00 -18.18
N PHE A 64 7.10 -4.00 -16.87
CA PHE A 64 6.19 -4.48 -15.84
C PHE A 64 4.93 -3.61 -15.76
N ILE A 65 5.07 -2.27 -15.81
CA ILE A 65 3.94 -1.33 -15.81
C ILE A 65 3.06 -1.56 -17.06
N ASP A 66 3.68 -1.76 -18.23
CA ASP A 66 2.95 -2.02 -19.47
C ASP A 66 2.12 -3.30 -19.42
N ARG A 67 2.65 -4.37 -18.81
CA ARG A 67 1.96 -5.65 -18.63
C ARG A 67 0.87 -5.61 -17.56
N THR A 68 1.05 -4.78 -16.53
CA THR A 68 0.08 -4.59 -15.44
C THR A 68 -1.19 -3.89 -15.93
N TYR A 69 -1.07 -3.01 -16.93
CA TYR A 69 -2.19 -2.24 -17.49
C TYR A 69 -2.43 -2.59 -18.97
N PRO A 70 -2.84 -3.83 -19.29
CA PRO A 70 -2.95 -4.31 -20.67
C PRO A 70 -4.12 -3.67 -21.44
N ASN A 71 -5.18 -3.27 -20.74
CA ASN A 71 -6.40 -2.71 -21.33
C ASN A 71 -6.43 -1.17 -21.27
N ARG A 72 -5.28 -0.52 -21.07
CA ARG A 72 -5.17 0.96 -20.98
C ARG A 72 -5.66 1.71 -22.22
N ALA A 73 -5.85 1.05 -23.35
CA ALA A 73 -6.42 1.66 -24.55
C ALA A 73 -7.96 1.76 -24.48
N GLN A 74 -8.61 0.92 -23.68
CA GLN A 74 -10.07 0.82 -23.56
C GLN A 74 -10.57 1.27 -22.19
N GLU A 75 -9.77 1.08 -21.15
CA GLU A 75 -10.11 1.36 -19.75
C GLU A 75 -9.39 2.62 -19.25
N GLU A 76 -10.15 3.69 -19.07
CA GLU A 76 -9.65 5.00 -18.64
C GLU A 76 -8.92 4.95 -17.28
N ASP A 77 -9.37 4.10 -16.36
CA ASP A 77 -8.73 3.94 -15.05
C ASP A 77 -7.34 3.30 -15.19
N GLN A 78 -7.21 2.26 -16.01
CA GLN A 78 -5.89 1.65 -16.30
C GLN A 78 -4.98 2.64 -17.01
N LYS A 79 -5.51 3.43 -17.96
CA LYS A 79 -4.75 4.47 -18.66
C LYS A 79 -4.20 5.52 -17.70
N ARG A 80 -5.04 6.02 -16.79
CA ARG A 80 -4.64 6.99 -15.77
C ARG A 80 -3.56 6.44 -14.85
N GLU A 81 -3.74 5.22 -14.34
CA GLU A 81 -2.77 4.60 -13.44
C GLU A 81 -1.45 4.28 -14.16
N TRP A 82 -1.51 3.79 -15.40
CA TRP A 82 -0.34 3.58 -16.25
C TRP A 82 0.48 4.86 -16.43
N HIS A 83 -0.19 5.96 -16.80
CA HIS A 83 0.46 7.26 -16.96
C HIS A 83 1.14 7.72 -15.67
N LEU A 84 0.46 7.55 -14.53
CA LEU A 84 0.97 7.96 -13.23
C LEU A 84 2.17 7.12 -12.78
N ALA A 85 2.08 5.79 -12.90
CA ALA A 85 3.13 4.86 -12.50
C ALA A 85 4.40 5.04 -13.37
N ALA A 86 4.23 5.13 -14.69
CA ALA A 86 5.35 5.30 -15.61
C ALA A 86 6.10 6.62 -15.34
N ALA A 87 5.36 7.73 -15.16
CA ALA A 87 5.97 9.01 -14.86
C ALA A 87 6.62 9.04 -13.47
N MET A 88 5.99 8.42 -12.46
CA MET A 88 6.53 8.30 -11.11
C MET A 88 7.86 7.55 -11.12
N MET A 89 7.94 6.39 -11.79
CA MET A 89 9.16 5.58 -11.81
C MET A 89 10.27 6.20 -12.66
N LYS A 90 9.95 6.89 -13.77
CA LYS A 90 10.92 7.68 -14.52
C LYS A 90 11.51 8.80 -13.67
N GLY A 91 10.66 9.54 -12.95
CA GLY A 91 11.09 10.58 -12.02
C GLY A 91 11.93 10.02 -10.86
N TYR A 92 11.51 8.88 -10.30
CA TYR A 92 12.21 8.22 -9.20
C TYR A 92 13.62 7.78 -9.62
N ALA A 93 13.74 7.11 -10.78
CA ALA A 93 15.01 6.67 -11.33
C ALA A 93 15.96 7.84 -11.64
N ALA A 94 15.42 8.98 -12.10
CA ALA A 94 16.22 10.18 -12.32
C ALA A 94 16.66 10.85 -10.99
N CYS A 95 15.78 10.91 -10.00
CA CYS A 95 16.06 11.49 -8.69
C CYS A 95 17.08 10.66 -7.89
N TYR A 96 16.98 9.33 -7.96
CA TYR A 96 17.85 8.38 -7.29
C TYR A 96 18.60 7.50 -8.29
N ALA A 97 19.34 8.16 -9.20
CA ALA A 97 20.14 7.48 -10.22
C ALA A 97 21.28 6.64 -9.59
N SER A 98 21.75 7.07 -8.42
CA SER A 98 22.68 6.35 -7.56
C SER A 98 22.10 6.24 -6.15
N GLU A 99 22.58 5.26 -5.40
CA GLU A 99 22.18 5.07 -4.00
C GLU A 99 23.33 5.29 -3.04
N GLU A 100 22.96 5.73 -1.84
CA GLU A 100 23.87 5.81 -0.69
C GLU A 100 23.86 4.51 0.14
N PHE A 101 23.13 3.50 -0.31
CA PHE A 101 22.98 2.22 0.37
C PHE A 101 23.21 1.03 -0.56
N ASP A 102 23.67 -0.06 0.02
CA ASP A 102 23.71 -1.38 -0.62
C ASP A 102 22.43 -2.14 -0.30
N VAL A 103 21.85 -2.82 -1.30
CA VAL A 103 20.71 -3.71 -1.08
C VAL A 103 21.21 -5.04 -0.53
N VAL A 104 20.70 -5.45 0.62
CA VAL A 104 21.05 -6.73 1.28
C VAL A 104 20.00 -7.79 0.97
N ALA A 105 18.73 -7.43 1.04
CA ALA A 105 17.61 -8.30 0.67
C ALA A 105 16.42 -7.47 0.20
N LEU A 106 15.60 -8.02 -0.70
CA LEU A 106 14.34 -7.45 -1.15
C LEU A 106 13.22 -8.46 -0.92
N GLU A 107 12.01 -7.98 -0.62
CA GLU A 107 10.80 -8.79 -0.42
C GLU A 107 11.02 -9.98 0.53
N LYS A 108 11.85 -9.78 1.55
CA LYS A 108 12.30 -10.88 2.40
C LYS A 108 11.19 -11.25 3.38
N THR A 109 10.75 -12.51 3.29
CA THR A 109 9.86 -13.10 4.29
C THR A 109 10.63 -13.52 5.54
N PHE A 110 9.96 -13.44 6.69
CA PHE A 110 10.45 -13.94 7.96
C PHE A 110 9.34 -14.68 8.71
N GLU A 111 9.74 -15.57 9.60
CA GLU A 111 8.85 -16.23 10.57
C GLU A 111 9.58 -16.34 11.91
N GLY A 112 8.86 -16.11 13.01
CA GLY A 112 9.39 -16.34 14.34
C GLY A 112 8.31 -16.65 15.38
N SER A 113 8.74 -17.21 16.51
CA SER A 113 7.83 -17.47 17.63
C SER A 113 7.45 -16.16 18.33
N ILE A 114 6.20 -16.06 18.77
CA ILE A 114 5.78 -15.02 19.72
C ILE A 114 6.22 -15.48 21.11
N VAL A 115 6.96 -14.65 21.85
CA VAL A 115 7.56 -15.03 23.15
C VAL A 115 6.82 -14.34 24.29
N ASN A 116 6.56 -15.08 25.36
CA ASN A 116 6.08 -14.51 26.61
C ASN A 116 7.22 -13.75 27.30
N PRO A 117 7.10 -12.43 27.51
CA PRO A 117 8.19 -11.63 28.06
C PRO A 117 8.53 -12.00 29.52
N ALA A 118 7.58 -12.50 30.30
CA ALA A 118 7.79 -12.85 31.71
C ALA A 118 8.47 -14.21 31.91
N THR A 119 8.29 -15.15 30.98
CA THR A 119 8.78 -16.55 31.13
C THR A 119 9.81 -16.95 30.08
N GLY A 120 9.98 -16.17 29.01
CA GLY A 120 10.78 -16.54 27.85
C GLY A 120 10.18 -17.70 27.01
N ALA A 121 9.01 -18.22 27.39
CA ALA A 121 8.39 -19.34 26.70
C ALA A 121 7.77 -18.91 25.37
N SER A 122 7.95 -19.73 24.34
CA SER A 122 7.30 -19.51 23.05
C SER A 122 5.80 -19.82 23.11
N SER A 123 5.00 -19.04 22.38
CA SER A 123 3.59 -19.32 22.14
C SER A 123 3.43 -20.70 21.53
N ARG A 124 2.48 -21.45 22.07
CA ARG A 124 2.06 -22.77 21.57
C ARG A 124 0.98 -22.66 20.49
N SER A 125 0.37 -21.48 20.35
CA SER A 125 -0.77 -21.27 19.45
C SER A 125 -0.43 -20.48 18.22
N PHE A 126 0.55 -19.57 18.28
CA PHE A 126 0.85 -18.65 17.19
C PHE A 126 2.33 -18.56 16.84
N VAL A 127 2.57 -18.31 15.56
CA VAL A 127 3.82 -17.74 15.05
C VAL A 127 3.52 -16.38 14.42
N LEU A 128 4.51 -15.51 14.39
CA LEU A 128 4.45 -14.27 13.64
C LEU A 128 5.25 -14.44 12.36
N ALA A 129 4.66 -14.07 11.24
CA ALA A 129 5.33 -13.96 9.97
C ALA A 129 5.10 -12.58 9.36
N GLY A 130 5.93 -12.22 8.40
CA GLY A 130 5.83 -10.95 7.68
C GLY A 130 6.74 -10.94 6.48
N LYS A 131 6.60 -9.88 5.69
CA LYS A 131 7.43 -9.57 4.54
C LYS A 131 7.86 -8.12 4.65
N VAL A 132 9.16 -7.86 4.46
CA VAL A 132 9.72 -6.50 4.40
C VAL A 132 10.00 -6.13 2.95
N ASP A 133 9.76 -4.88 2.55
CA ASP A 133 10.06 -4.44 1.18
C ASP A 133 11.56 -4.59 0.89
N GLY A 134 12.42 -4.25 1.86
CA GLY A 134 13.83 -4.60 1.79
C GLY A 134 14.63 -4.42 3.08
N VAL A 135 15.89 -4.84 3.00
CA VAL A 135 16.94 -4.58 3.98
C VAL A 135 18.10 -3.97 3.22
N VAL A 136 18.58 -2.83 3.70
CA VAL A 136 19.68 -2.08 3.09
C VAL A 136 20.79 -1.84 4.10
N ARG A 137 22.00 -1.63 3.60
CA ARG A 137 23.17 -1.28 4.40
C ARG A 137 23.66 0.10 4.03
N ILE A 138 23.81 0.97 5.02
CA ILE A 138 24.37 2.33 4.90
C ILE A 138 25.59 2.40 5.80
N GLY A 139 26.78 2.51 5.21
CA GLY A 139 28.03 2.33 5.95
C GLY A 139 28.11 0.93 6.58
N ASP A 140 28.25 0.88 7.91
CA ASP A 140 28.33 -0.37 8.68
C ASP A 140 26.99 -0.79 9.31
N GLU A 141 25.93 0.01 9.13
CA GLU A 141 24.63 -0.20 9.75
C GLU A 141 23.59 -0.74 8.75
N HIS A 142 22.66 -1.55 9.26
CA HIS A 142 21.56 -2.09 8.46
C HIS A 142 20.24 -1.42 8.83
N PHE A 143 19.41 -1.17 7.83
CA PHE A 143 18.11 -0.54 7.96
C PHE A 143 17.07 -1.37 7.22
N LEU A 144 15.83 -1.44 7.74
CA LEU A 144 14.73 -1.86 6.86
C LEU A 144 14.47 -0.76 5.84
N LEU A 145 14.19 -1.14 4.62
CA LEU A 145 13.68 -0.27 3.57
C LEU A 145 12.17 -0.46 3.54
N GLU A 146 11.41 0.61 3.75
CA GLU A 146 9.94 0.60 3.72
C GLU A 146 9.45 1.58 2.65
N HIS A 147 8.67 1.09 1.70
CA HIS A 147 8.10 1.89 0.63
C HIS A 147 6.71 2.39 1.03
N LYS A 148 6.44 3.66 0.74
CA LYS A 148 5.11 4.25 0.94
C LYS A 148 4.73 5.09 -0.26
N THR A 149 3.51 4.89 -0.77
CA THR A 149 2.88 5.85 -1.67
C THR A 149 1.95 6.77 -0.88
N ALA A 150 2.14 8.08 -1.02
CA ALA A 150 1.40 9.07 -0.27
C ALA A 150 0.66 10.03 -1.19
N SER A 151 -0.45 10.60 -0.72
CA SER A 151 -1.15 11.65 -1.47
C SER A 151 -0.51 13.04 -1.28
N GLN A 152 0.28 13.19 -0.21
CA GLN A 152 1.00 14.37 0.23
C GLN A 152 1.95 13.95 1.36
N VAL A 153 3.06 14.66 1.53
CA VAL A 153 3.96 14.55 2.69
C VAL A 153 4.01 15.91 3.37
N ASP A 154 3.61 15.96 4.64
CA ASP A 154 3.68 17.12 5.53
C ASP A 154 4.32 16.70 6.87
N ALA A 155 4.53 17.67 7.78
CA ALA A 155 5.13 17.39 9.08
C ALA A 155 4.32 16.36 9.88
N ASP A 156 2.98 16.50 9.90
CA ASP A 156 2.07 15.57 10.56
C ASP A 156 2.19 14.14 10.00
N TYR A 157 2.40 13.99 8.68
CA TYR A 157 2.64 12.70 8.05
C TYR A 157 3.93 12.06 8.56
N LEU A 158 5.02 12.84 8.62
CA LEU A 158 6.32 12.36 9.09
C LEU A 158 6.31 12.01 10.58
N GLU A 159 5.63 12.80 11.42
CA GLU A 159 5.50 12.50 12.86
C GLU A 159 4.81 11.15 13.11
N ARG A 160 3.83 10.78 12.27
CA ARG A 160 3.14 9.48 12.40
C ARG A 160 4.05 8.29 12.14
N LEU A 161 5.09 8.43 11.32
CA LEU A 161 6.03 7.34 11.04
C LEU A 161 6.74 6.86 12.32
N TRP A 162 6.99 7.78 13.27
CA TRP A 162 7.58 7.44 14.57
C TRP A 162 6.68 6.56 15.47
N THR A 163 5.39 6.46 15.14
CA THR A 163 4.42 5.65 15.87
C THR A 163 4.16 4.28 15.22
N ASP A 164 4.85 3.97 14.12
CA ASP A 164 4.61 2.77 13.34
C ASP A 164 5.07 1.49 14.07
N PHE A 165 4.11 0.79 14.66
CA PHE A 165 4.30 -0.46 15.40
C PHE A 165 4.81 -1.59 14.50
N GLN A 166 4.52 -1.56 13.19
CA GLN A 166 4.91 -2.58 12.22
C GLN A 166 6.42 -2.71 12.15
N ILE A 167 7.08 -1.57 12.11
CA ILE A 167 8.48 -1.46 11.77
C ILE A 167 9.38 -1.90 12.93
N VAL A 168 9.01 -1.54 14.16
CA VAL A 168 9.66 -2.07 15.36
C VAL A 168 9.50 -3.60 15.41
N LEU A 169 8.32 -4.10 15.05
CA LEU A 169 8.05 -5.53 15.03
C LEU A 169 8.93 -6.27 14.03
N TYR A 170 8.92 -5.81 12.78
CA TYR A 170 9.64 -6.48 11.70
C TYR A 170 11.14 -6.42 11.93
N SER A 171 11.66 -5.30 12.44
CA SER A 171 13.09 -5.18 12.76
C SER A 171 13.55 -6.29 13.70
N ARG A 172 12.80 -6.56 14.79
CA ARG A 172 13.18 -7.61 15.75
C ARG A 172 13.22 -9.01 15.14
N TYR A 173 12.24 -9.34 14.29
CA TYR A 173 12.12 -10.66 13.69
C TYR A 173 13.09 -10.86 12.51
N VAL A 174 13.36 -9.80 11.75
CA VAL A 174 14.38 -9.81 10.70
C VAL A 174 15.78 -9.97 11.30
N GLU A 175 16.09 -9.31 12.43
CA GLU A 175 17.37 -9.53 13.15
C GLU A 175 17.59 -11.01 13.49
N GLN A 176 16.54 -11.69 13.97
CA GLN A 176 16.60 -13.12 14.29
C GLN A 176 16.75 -14.00 13.04
N THR A 177 16.07 -13.64 11.96
CA THR A 177 16.02 -14.43 10.72
C THR A 177 17.32 -14.32 9.93
N LEU A 178 17.92 -13.13 9.87
CA LEU A 178 19.10 -12.85 9.06
C LEU A 178 20.40 -12.84 9.87
N GLY A 179 20.33 -12.82 11.21
CA GLY A 179 21.53 -12.73 12.06
C GLY A 179 22.26 -11.38 11.96
N ILE A 180 21.57 -10.34 11.50
CA ILE A 180 22.08 -8.96 11.38
C ILE A 180 21.42 -8.06 12.41
N ARG A 181 22.05 -6.94 12.75
CA ARG A 181 21.48 -5.92 13.63
C ARG A 181 20.84 -4.82 12.81
N ILE A 182 19.56 -4.54 13.03
CA ILE A 182 18.82 -3.45 12.39
C ILE A 182 18.92 -2.20 13.27
N ALA A 183 19.57 -1.16 12.76
CA ALA A 183 19.73 0.13 13.46
C ALA A 183 18.45 0.97 13.40
N GLY A 184 17.70 0.87 12.31
CA GLY A 184 16.55 1.71 12.06
C GLY A 184 15.80 1.33 10.79
N VAL A 185 15.04 2.28 10.28
CA VAL A 185 14.30 2.17 9.02
C VAL A 185 14.52 3.39 8.14
N LEU A 186 14.68 3.12 6.86
CA LEU A 186 14.67 4.09 5.78
C LEU A 186 13.29 4.05 5.11
N TYR A 187 12.44 5.02 5.41
CA TYR A 187 11.20 5.22 4.68
C TYR A 187 11.51 5.86 3.33
N ASN A 188 11.06 5.22 2.26
CA ASN A 188 11.12 5.70 0.89
C ASN A 188 9.71 6.07 0.44
N ILE A 189 9.42 7.37 0.40
CA ILE A 189 8.08 7.89 0.19
C ILE A 189 7.96 8.51 -1.20
N LEU A 190 6.97 8.05 -1.97
CA LEU A 190 6.65 8.54 -3.30
C LEU A 190 5.28 9.22 -3.29
N VAL A 191 5.22 10.48 -3.70
CA VAL A 191 3.98 11.27 -3.72
C VAL A 191 3.25 11.09 -5.03
N LYS A 192 1.95 10.76 -4.97
CA LYS A 192 1.09 10.65 -6.15
C LYS A 192 0.77 12.05 -6.70
N ALA A 193 1.19 12.32 -7.93
CA ALA A 193 0.77 13.52 -8.64
C ALA A 193 -0.77 13.52 -8.82
N ARG A 194 -1.40 14.69 -8.59
CA ARG A 194 -2.86 14.87 -8.73
C ARG A 194 -3.26 15.53 -10.06
N LEU A 195 -2.40 15.46 -11.07
CA LEU A 195 -2.70 16.00 -12.39
C LEU A 195 -3.72 15.11 -13.11
N GLN A 196 -4.63 15.74 -13.84
CA GLN A 196 -5.60 15.06 -14.71
C GLN A 196 -5.32 15.42 -16.16
N GLN A 197 -5.46 14.43 -17.04
CA GLN A 197 -5.36 14.63 -18.49
C GLN A 197 -6.52 15.53 -18.95
N GLY A 198 -6.20 16.54 -19.75
CA GLY A 198 -7.20 17.45 -20.29
C GLY A 198 -8.16 16.73 -21.24
N ARG A 199 -9.45 16.62 -20.89
CA ARG A 199 -10.46 15.96 -21.74
C ARG A 199 -10.87 16.76 -22.98
N GLY A 200 -10.40 18.00 -23.12
CA GLY A 200 -10.89 18.94 -24.13
C GLY A 200 -12.33 19.35 -23.87
N GLU A 201 -13.07 19.69 -24.92
CA GLU A 201 -14.50 19.95 -24.85
C GLU A 201 -15.27 19.12 -25.91
N THR A 202 -16.52 18.79 -25.59
CA THR A 202 -17.47 18.19 -26.52
C THR A 202 -17.95 19.20 -27.57
N GLU A 203 -18.59 18.73 -28.64
CA GLU A 203 -19.14 19.63 -29.65
C GLU A 203 -20.21 20.56 -29.07
N ALA A 204 -21.09 20.03 -28.22
CA ALA A 204 -22.13 20.82 -27.56
C ALA A 204 -21.56 21.89 -26.61
N GLU A 205 -20.51 21.55 -25.85
CA GLU A 205 -19.81 22.52 -24.99
C GLU A 205 -19.11 23.60 -25.83
N PHE A 206 -18.51 23.22 -26.96
CA PHE A 206 -17.92 24.16 -27.90
C PHE A 206 -18.96 25.12 -28.49
N GLU A 207 -20.11 24.60 -28.94
CA GLU A 207 -21.19 25.40 -29.51
C GLU A 207 -21.77 26.37 -28.49
N ALA A 208 -22.03 25.92 -27.26
CA ALA A 208 -22.50 26.77 -26.17
C ALA A 208 -21.50 27.90 -25.86
N ARG A 209 -20.21 27.55 -25.72
CA ARG A 209 -19.14 28.53 -25.50
C ARG A 209 -19.01 29.51 -26.66
N ARG A 210 -19.15 29.03 -27.90
CA ARG A 210 -19.08 29.87 -29.10
C ARG A 210 -20.26 30.84 -29.17
N ALA A 211 -21.47 30.39 -28.84
CA ALA A 211 -22.66 31.24 -28.77
C ALA A 211 -22.50 32.34 -27.72
N ASP A 212 -22.02 32.00 -26.52
CA ASP A 212 -21.72 32.96 -25.45
C ASP A 212 -20.69 34.01 -25.88
N LEU A 213 -19.63 33.59 -26.57
CA LEU A 213 -18.60 34.50 -27.08
C LEU A 213 -19.13 35.41 -28.18
N ILE A 214 -20.03 34.92 -29.03
CA ILE A 214 -20.71 35.73 -30.04
C ILE A 214 -21.62 36.76 -29.38
N ALA A 215 -22.41 36.37 -28.37
CA ALA A 215 -23.30 37.28 -27.64
C ALA A 215 -22.55 38.41 -26.91
N LYS A 216 -21.33 38.12 -26.43
CA LYS A 216 -20.45 39.11 -25.77
C LYS A 216 -19.59 39.93 -26.76
N SER A 217 -19.61 39.59 -28.05
CA SER A 217 -18.77 40.23 -29.07
C SER A 217 -19.44 41.46 -29.67
N LYS A 218 -18.73 42.60 -29.66
CA LYS A 218 -19.17 43.84 -30.34
C LYS A 218 -19.31 43.67 -31.87
N THR A 219 -18.64 42.66 -32.46
CA THR A 219 -18.68 42.39 -33.91
C THR A 219 -19.59 41.21 -34.28
N GLY A 220 -20.23 40.55 -33.30
CA GLY A 220 -21.09 39.38 -33.53
C GLY A 220 -20.36 38.16 -34.09
N LYS A 221 -19.02 38.13 -34.03
CA LYS A 221 -18.18 37.03 -34.54
C LYS A 221 -17.27 36.49 -33.44
N SER A 222 -17.00 35.18 -33.50
CA SER A 222 -16.03 34.49 -32.66
C SER A 222 -15.07 33.67 -33.54
N SER A 223 -13.76 33.82 -33.30
CA SER A 223 -12.68 33.03 -33.92
C SER A 223 -12.25 31.83 -33.04
N ALA A 224 -12.99 31.56 -31.97
CA ALA A 224 -12.67 30.48 -31.05
C ALA A 224 -12.71 29.13 -31.75
N LYS A 225 -11.62 28.36 -31.61
CA LYS A 225 -11.53 26.97 -32.03
C LYS A 225 -11.94 26.03 -30.90
N ARG A 226 -12.34 24.81 -31.28
CA ARG A 226 -12.62 23.75 -30.33
C ARG A 226 -11.36 23.36 -29.57
N ARG A 227 -11.47 23.17 -28.26
CA ARG A 227 -10.41 22.67 -27.39
C ARG A 227 -10.34 21.16 -27.54
N LEU A 228 -9.23 20.67 -28.10
CA LEU A 228 -9.00 19.25 -28.27
C LEU A 228 -8.54 18.61 -26.94
N PRO A 229 -8.78 17.30 -26.75
CA PRO A 229 -8.19 16.55 -25.66
C PRO A 229 -6.66 16.66 -25.69
N GLU A 230 -6.06 16.72 -24.51
CA GLU A 230 -4.61 16.65 -24.32
C GLU A 230 -4.11 15.28 -24.75
N SER A 231 -3.08 15.26 -25.59
CA SER A 231 -2.47 14.00 -26.02
C SER A 231 -1.76 13.29 -24.87
N ASP A 232 -1.59 11.99 -25.01
CA ASP A 232 -0.90 11.14 -24.03
C ASP A 232 0.55 11.62 -23.81
N ASP A 233 1.23 12.06 -24.88
CA ASP A 233 2.59 12.58 -24.83
C ASP A 233 2.67 13.92 -24.08
N GLU A 234 1.74 14.84 -24.33
CA GLU A 234 1.66 16.13 -23.60
C GLU A 234 1.39 15.90 -22.11
N PHE A 235 0.48 14.99 -21.80
CA PHE A 235 0.16 14.65 -20.41
C PHE A 235 1.34 13.98 -19.70
N GLN A 236 2.02 13.04 -20.37
CA GLN A 236 3.26 12.44 -19.86
C GLN A 236 4.36 13.47 -19.63
N ALA A 237 4.54 14.44 -20.53
CA ALA A 237 5.52 15.50 -20.37
C ALA A 237 5.23 16.37 -19.14
N ARG A 238 3.95 16.70 -18.88
CA ARG A 238 3.55 17.43 -17.67
C ARG A 238 3.75 16.63 -16.39
N LEU A 239 3.42 15.33 -16.40
CA LEU A 239 3.68 14.45 -15.27
C LEU A 239 5.19 14.34 -15.00
N ALA A 240 6.00 14.18 -16.04
CA ALA A 240 7.46 14.16 -15.92
C ALA A 240 7.99 15.46 -15.30
N ALA A 241 7.53 16.62 -15.80
CA ALA A 241 7.87 17.92 -15.21
C ALA A 241 7.47 17.98 -13.72
N LYS A 242 6.25 17.51 -13.37
CA LYS A 242 5.77 17.47 -11.99
C LYS A 242 6.68 16.64 -11.08
N TYR A 243 7.13 15.48 -11.53
CA TYR A 243 8.01 14.60 -10.73
C TYR A 243 9.45 15.12 -10.59
N THR A 244 9.82 16.24 -11.22
CA THR A 244 11.07 16.95 -10.93
C THR A 244 10.94 17.95 -9.78
N GLU A 245 9.72 18.25 -9.33
CA GLU A 245 9.51 19.19 -8.23
C GLU A 245 9.99 18.61 -6.88
N PRO A 246 10.58 19.43 -6.00
CA PRO A 246 10.94 19.02 -4.64
C PRO A 246 9.74 18.48 -3.87
N GLY A 247 9.97 17.43 -3.05
CA GLY A 247 8.93 16.81 -2.22
C GLY A 247 8.08 15.76 -2.92
N MET A 248 8.29 15.50 -4.22
CA MET A 248 7.65 14.36 -4.90
C MET A 248 8.23 13.01 -4.48
N PHE A 249 9.50 13.01 -4.07
CA PHE A 249 10.18 11.88 -3.46
C PHE A 249 10.84 12.34 -2.17
N HIS A 250 10.67 11.56 -1.10
CA HIS A 250 11.24 11.87 0.22
C HIS A 250 11.84 10.61 0.83
N ARG A 251 12.96 10.77 1.52
CA ARG A 251 13.58 9.72 2.33
C ARG A 251 13.66 10.18 3.77
N GLU A 252 13.13 9.36 4.68
CA GLU A 252 13.15 9.64 6.11
C GLU A 252 13.83 8.47 6.82
N MET A 253 14.93 8.74 7.52
CA MET A 253 15.66 7.73 8.28
C MET A 253 15.31 7.84 9.76
N LEU A 254 14.77 6.76 10.32
CA LEU A 254 14.40 6.67 11.73
C LEU A 254 15.26 5.64 12.45
N TYR A 255 15.89 6.03 13.55
CA TYR A 255 16.63 5.11 14.41
C TYR A 255 15.71 4.49 15.47
N LEU A 256 15.89 3.19 15.71
CA LEU A 256 15.07 2.45 16.67
C LEU A 256 15.76 2.33 18.03
N SER A 257 15.10 2.82 19.08
CA SER A 257 15.51 2.54 20.46
C SER A 257 15.25 1.07 20.80
N ARG A 258 16.20 0.45 21.52
CA ARG A 258 16.10 -0.94 21.93
C ARG A 258 15.02 -1.19 22.97
N ASP A 259 14.72 -0.20 23.80
CA ASP A 259 13.65 -0.29 24.81
C ASP A 259 12.27 -0.51 24.17
N ARG A 260 12.08 0.01 22.93
CA ARG A 260 10.83 -0.21 22.19
C ARG A 260 10.58 -1.68 21.85
N PHE A 261 11.62 -2.51 21.74
CA PHE A 261 11.45 -3.94 21.48
C PHE A 261 10.84 -4.67 22.67
N GLU A 262 11.15 -4.27 23.90
CA GLU A 262 10.59 -4.90 25.11
C GLU A 262 9.10 -4.56 25.29
N THR A 263 8.75 -3.28 25.10
CA THR A 263 7.35 -2.83 25.10
C THR A 263 6.54 -3.57 24.03
N LEU A 264 7.08 -3.65 22.83
CA LEU A 264 6.48 -4.37 21.70
C LEU A 264 6.19 -5.83 22.02
N GLN A 265 7.15 -6.57 22.58
CA GLN A 265 6.96 -7.99 22.91
C GLN A 265 5.83 -8.16 23.93
N SER A 266 5.75 -7.25 24.91
CA SER A 266 4.66 -7.24 25.90
C SER A 266 3.31 -6.96 25.25
N GLU A 267 3.20 -5.95 24.38
CA GLU A 267 1.96 -5.65 23.67
C GLU A 267 1.51 -6.81 22.76
N LEU A 268 2.43 -7.40 22.00
CA LEU A 268 2.12 -8.54 21.12
C LEU A 268 1.65 -9.76 21.92
N TRP A 269 2.25 -10.01 23.08
CA TRP A 269 1.83 -11.09 23.97
C TRP A 269 0.42 -10.85 24.53
N GLU A 270 0.11 -9.62 24.97
CA GLU A 270 -1.23 -9.27 25.44
C GLU A 270 -2.28 -9.40 24.34
N LEU A 271 -1.98 -8.96 23.11
CA LEU A 271 -2.85 -9.14 21.96
C LEU A 271 -3.11 -10.62 21.66
N THR A 272 -2.07 -11.45 21.79
CA THR A 272 -2.19 -12.90 21.68
C THR A 272 -3.17 -13.47 22.70
N GLN A 273 -3.07 -13.08 23.97
CA GLN A 273 -4.00 -13.54 25.01
C GLN A 273 -5.43 -13.07 24.76
N ALA A 274 -5.60 -11.79 24.40
CA ALA A 274 -6.90 -11.21 24.09
C ALA A 274 -7.58 -11.87 22.90
N PHE A 275 -6.83 -12.27 21.87
CA PHE A 275 -7.36 -12.99 20.73
C PHE A 275 -7.76 -14.43 21.10
N LEU A 276 -6.95 -15.14 21.89
CA LEU A 276 -7.30 -16.49 22.35
C LEU A 276 -8.57 -16.49 23.20
N ASP A 277 -8.72 -15.50 24.07
CA ASP A 277 -9.93 -15.31 24.86
C ASP A 277 -11.16 -15.00 23.97
N ALA A 278 -11.02 -14.07 23.02
CA ALA A 278 -12.08 -13.76 22.05
C ALA A 278 -12.51 -15.00 21.25
N ARG A 279 -11.54 -15.80 20.78
CA ARG A 279 -11.78 -17.05 20.05
C ARG A 279 -12.48 -18.08 20.91
N ARG A 280 -12.06 -18.25 22.17
CA ARG A 280 -12.66 -19.21 23.11
C ARG A 280 -14.10 -18.87 23.43
N ARG A 281 -14.41 -17.59 23.61
CA ARG A 281 -15.76 -17.11 23.96
C ARG A 281 -16.65 -16.84 22.75
N GLY A 282 -16.09 -16.83 21.54
CA GLY A 282 -16.81 -16.40 20.33
C GLY A 282 -17.21 -14.93 20.35
N VAL A 283 -16.44 -14.07 21.02
CA VAL A 283 -16.78 -12.64 21.22
C VAL A 283 -15.86 -11.74 20.42
N PHE A 284 -16.31 -11.37 19.21
CA PHE A 284 -15.66 -10.41 18.32
C PHE A 284 -16.55 -9.19 18.12
N TYR A 285 -16.44 -8.21 19.03
CA TYR A 285 -17.27 -7.01 18.97
C TYR A 285 -16.80 -6.01 17.90
N GLN A 286 -17.75 -5.18 17.47
CA GLN A 286 -17.49 -4.08 16.53
C GLN A 286 -16.86 -2.88 17.26
N ASN A 287 -15.96 -2.19 16.57
CA ASN A 287 -15.56 -0.83 16.93
C ASN A 287 -16.24 0.14 15.96
N THR A 288 -17.35 0.76 16.39
CA THR A 288 -18.16 1.62 15.51
C THR A 288 -17.44 2.90 15.10
N ALA A 289 -16.47 3.39 15.89
CA ALA A 289 -15.63 4.53 15.50
C ALA A 289 -14.70 4.21 14.33
N PHE A 290 -14.25 2.96 14.22
CA PHE A 290 -13.41 2.51 13.11
C PHE A 290 -14.20 2.29 11.80
N CYS A 291 -15.53 2.16 11.88
CA CYS A 291 -16.37 1.87 10.71
C CYS A 291 -16.29 2.94 9.60
N PHE A 292 -15.97 4.20 9.93
CA PHE A 292 -15.91 5.31 8.97
C PHE A 292 -14.57 6.03 8.98
N HIS A 293 -13.51 5.30 9.31
CA HIS A 293 -12.16 5.86 9.38
C HIS A 293 -11.73 6.45 8.02
N TYR A 294 -10.99 7.56 8.06
CA TYR A 294 -10.59 8.32 6.85
C TYR A 294 -11.75 8.72 5.92
N ARG A 295 -12.96 8.92 6.46
CA ARG A 295 -14.18 9.27 5.69
C ARG A 295 -14.55 8.22 4.65
N ARG A 296 -14.15 6.95 4.86
CA ARG A 296 -14.52 5.80 4.04
C ARG A 296 -15.16 4.74 4.93
N SER A 297 -16.17 4.05 4.42
CA SER A 297 -16.71 2.89 5.13
C SER A 297 -15.67 1.76 5.15
N CYS A 298 -15.52 1.12 6.30
CA CYS A 298 -14.73 -0.10 6.45
C CYS A 298 -15.20 -1.15 5.43
N ALA A 299 -14.25 -1.93 4.91
CA ALA A 299 -14.48 -3.02 3.95
C ALA A 299 -15.56 -4.01 4.37
N TYR A 300 -15.77 -4.20 5.69
CA TYR A 300 -16.75 -5.15 6.24
C TYR A 300 -18.03 -4.48 6.75
N PHE A 301 -18.17 -3.17 6.58
CA PHE A 301 -19.37 -2.45 7.00
C PHE A 301 -20.66 -3.02 6.38
N PRO A 302 -20.71 -3.37 5.06
CA PRO A 302 -21.88 -4.01 4.47
C PRO A 302 -22.31 -5.32 5.16
N LEU A 303 -21.36 -6.14 5.61
CA LEU A 303 -21.67 -7.38 6.34
C LEU A 303 -22.16 -7.10 7.76
N CYS A 304 -21.48 -6.18 8.45
CA CYS A 304 -21.82 -5.81 9.81
C CYS A 304 -23.23 -5.20 9.93
N ARG A 305 -23.66 -4.38 8.95
CA ARG A 305 -25.01 -3.80 8.93
C ARG A 305 -26.12 -4.76 8.51
N ALA A 306 -25.74 -5.91 7.94
CA ALA A 306 -26.65 -6.94 7.44
C ALA A 306 -26.57 -8.22 8.28
N ASP A 307 -26.01 -8.13 9.49
CA ASP A 307 -25.84 -9.23 10.44
C ASP A 307 -25.21 -10.50 9.84
N GLY A 308 -24.27 -10.33 8.90
CA GLY A 308 -23.59 -11.45 8.24
C GLY A 308 -24.45 -12.21 7.23
N SER A 309 -25.46 -11.57 6.65
CA SER A 309 -26.33 -12.15 5.62
C SER A 309 -25.55 -12.86 4.51
N THR A 310 -25.93 -14.11 4.22
CA THR A 310 -25.37 -14.93 3.13
C THR A 310 -25.45 -14.23 1.78
N ASN A 311 -26.57 -13.56 1.49
CA ASN A 311 -26.74 -12.82 0.23
C ASN A 311 -25.67 -11.73 0.07
N VAL A 312 -25.30 -11.04 1.16
CA VAL A 312 -24.25 -10.02 1.10
C VAL A 312 -22.89 -10.67 0.89
N ILE A 313 -22.61 -11.80 1.53
CA ILE A 313 -21.37 -12.57 1.34
C ILE A 313 -21.23 -12.97 -0.13
N GLU A 314 -22.25 -13.61 -0.71
CA GLU A 314 -22.22 -14.15 -2.07
C GLU A 314 -22.09 -13.07 -3.17
N ASN A 315 -22.62 -11.87 -2.94
CA ASN A 315 -22.62 -10.80 -3.94
C ASN A 315 -21.46 -9.80 -3.80
N PHE A 316 -20.86 -9.67 -2.61
CA PHE A 316 -19.85 -8.63 -2.34
C PHE A 316 -18.52 -9.17 -1.82
N TYR A 317 -18.42 -10.45 -1.50
CA TYR A 317 -17.21 -11.04 -0.93
C TYR A 317 -16.85 -12.37 -1.59
N ARG A 318 -15.60 -12.76 -1.42
CA ARG A 318 -15.10 -14.09 -1.78
C ARG A 318 -14.30 -14.67 -0.62
N LYS A 319 -14.21 -16.00 -0.59
CA LYS A 319 -13.33 -16.70 0.36
C LYS A 319 -11.91 -16.71 -0.16
N VAL A 320 -10.99 -16.18 0.63
CA VAL A 320 -9.55 -16.18 0.35
C VAL A 320 -8.81 -16.51 1.65
N PRO A 321 -7.94 -17.54 1.64
CA PRO A 321 -7.15 -17.88 2.82
C PRO A 321 -6.39 -16.66 3.35
N PRO A 322 -6.06 -16.63 4.65
CA PRO A 322 -5.33 -15.51 5.23
C PRO A 322 -3.92 -15.39 4.65
N HIS A 323 -3.28 -14.24 4.94
CA HIS A 323 -1.87 -13.97 4.67
C HIS A 323 -1.47 -14.05 3.18
N GLU A 324 -2.26 -13.42 2.30
CA GLU A 324 -1.95 -13.28 0.87
C GLU A 324 -0.58 -12.62 0.65
N GLU A 325 -0.19 -11.72 1.55
CA GLU A 325 1.09 -11.00 1.52
C GLU A 325 2.32 -11.90 1.69
N LEU A 326 2.17 -13.13 2.18
CA LEU A 326 3.26 -14.08 2.39
C LEU A 326 3.40 -15.10 1.26
N ARG A 327 2.51 -15.09 0.27
CA ARG A 327 2.54 -16.05 -0.83
C ARG A 327 3.61 -15.64 -1.84
N ASP A 328 4.36 -16.62 -2.32
CA ASP A 328 5.32 -16.41 -3.41
C ASP A 328 4.59 -15.99 -4.68
N GLU A 329 5.17 -15.05 -5.43
CA GLU A 329 4.54 -14.43 -6.60
C GLU A 329 4.23 -15.40 -7.76
N THR A 330 4.80 -16.60 -7.76
CA THR A 330 4.37 -17.69 -8.65
C THR A 330 2.88 -18.06 -8.49
N SER A 331 2.22 -17.58 -7.44
CA SER A 331 0.77 -17.73 -7.21
C SER A 331 -0.09 -16.59 -7.80
N PHE A 332 0.50 -15.49 -8.28
CA PHE A 332 -0.24 -14.35 -8.84
C PHE A 332 -0.67 -14.58 -10.31
N GLU A 333 0.06 -15.39 -11.07
CA GLU A 333 -0.27 -15.69 -12.47
C GLU A 333 -1.60 -16.47 -12.61
N GLU A 334 -2.02 -17.20 -11.58
CA GLU A 334 -3.33 -17.89 -11.58
C GLU A 334 -4.50 -16.96 -11.19
N ALA A 335 -4.23 -15.85 -10.50
CA ALA A 335 -5.26 -14.94 -9.99
C ALA A 335 -5.57 -13.76 -10.92
N SER A 336 -4.76 -13.52 -11.96
CA SER A 336 -4.98 -12.50 -12.99
C SER A 336 -5.80 -13.00 -14.19
N ALA A 337 -6.26 -14.25 -14.17
CA ALA A 337 -7.05 -14.85 -15.25
C ALA A 337 -8.58 -14.74 -15.06
N PHE A 338 -9.07 -13.94 -14.10
CA PHE A 338 -10.50 -13.73 -13.89
C PHE A 338 -10.86 -12.26 -13.65
#